data_AF-A0A9D9CVC6-F1
#
_entry.id   AF-A0A9D9CVC6-F1
#
_cell.length_a   1.000
_cell.length_b   1.000
_cell.length_c   1.000
_cell.angle_alpha   90.00
_cell.angle_beta   90.00
_cell.angle_gamma   90.00
#
_symmetry.space_group_name_H-M   'P 1'
#
loop_
_entity.id
_entity.type
_entity.pdbx_description
1 polymer ?
#
loop_
_entity_poly.entity_id
_entity_poly.type
_entity_poly.pdbx_seq_one_letter_code
_entity_poly.pdbx_strand_id
1 'polypeptide(L)'
;MKKAKYIEEKIFRFLMVLSLILVAGFVFSVLWSIFSKGIPVLTWEMVTSLPGSGFYVGKQGGFLNAIVGSVYIVLGATFLGLLISIPVVFYLSVYLKKDSRFGSIARLAFDVLFGVPSIVYGAFAFTIMIVVGIRASLLGGILVETLLL
;
A
#
# COMPACT_ATOMS: atom_id res chain seq x y z
N MET A 1 45.18 -6.95 13.77
CA MET A 1 43.73 -7.18 13.96
C MET A 1 42.89 -5.89 13.95
N LYS A 2 43.26 -4.80 14.65
CA LYS A 2 42.45 -3.55 14.67
C LYS A 2 42.33 -2.84 13.31
N LYS A 3 43.41 -2.73 12.51
CA LYS A 3 43.40 -2.05 11.20
C LYS A 3 42.47 -2.71 10.16
N ALA A 4 42.34 -4.03 10.18
CA ALA A 4 41.47 -4.76 9.25
C ALA A 4 39.99 -4.42 9.48
N LYS A 5 39.56 -4.35 10.74
CA LYS A 5 38.20 -3.95 11.12
C LYS A 5 37.85 -2.52 10.69
N TYR A 6 38.81 -1.58 10.80
CA TYR A 6 38.61 -0.20 10.33
C TYR A 6 38.47 -0.09 8.81
N ILE A 7 39.21 -0.92 8.05
CA ILE A 7 39.10 -0.93 6.59
C ILE A 7 37.76 -1.52 6.16
N GLU A 8 37.35 -2.63 6.79
CA GLU A 8 36.06 -3.27 6.57
C GLU A 8 34.89 -2.30 6.83
N GLU A 9 34.90 -1.63 7.99
CA GLU A 9 33.90 -0.62 8.34
C GLU A 9 33.84 0.51 7.29
N LYS A 10 34.99 1.00 6.83
CA LYS A 10 35.05 2.05 5.82
C LYS A 10 34.49 1.61 4.47
N ILE A 11 34.75 0.36 4.07
CA ILE A 11 34.19 -0.24 2.84
C ILE A 11 32.67 -0.34 2.96
N PHE A 12 32.14 -0.93 4.03
CA PHE A 12 30.69 -1.06 4.22
C PHE A 12 30.00 0.30 4.32
N ARG A 13 30.61 1.27 5.02
CA ARG A 13 30.08 2.63 5.08
C ARG A 13 30.03 3.29 3.70
N PHE A 14 31.06 3.10 2.88
CA PHE A 14 31.08 3.59 1.50
C PHE A 14 29.98 2.91 0.66
N LEU A 15 29.84 1.59 0.74
CA LEU A 15 28.80 0.84 0.01
C LEU A 15 27.39 1.24 0.42
N MET A 16 27.14 1.45 1.72
CA MET A 16 25.86 1.93 2.24
C MET A 16 25.51 3.32 1.68
N VAL A 17 26.46 4.26 1.74
CA VAL A 17 26.25 5.62 1.21
C VAL A 17 26.05 5.59 -0.30
N LEU A 18 26.82 4.78 -1.03
CA LEU A 18 26.67 4.62 -2.46
C LEU A 18 25.30 4.04 -2.83
N SER A 19 24.86 2.99 -2.13
CA SER A 19 23.55 2.38 -2.32
C SER A 19 22.43 3.39 -2.05
N LEU A 20 22.53 4.16 -0.96
CA LEU A 20 21.57 5.22 -0.65
C LEU A 20 21.51 6.27 -1.77
N ILE A 21 22.66 6.75 -2.25
CA ILE A 21 22.73 7.74 -3.32
C ILE A 21 22.11 7.19 -4.61
N LEU A 22 22.36 5.93 -4.95
CA LEU A 22 21.79 5.30 -6.14
C LEU A 22 20.27 5.18 -6.05
N VAL A 23 19.75 4.67 -4.93
CA VAL A 23 18.30 4.53 -4.72
C VAL A 23 17.62 5.90 -4.69
N ALA A 24 18.18 6.85 -3.93
CA ALA A 24 17.65 8.21 -3.85
C ALA A 24 17.70 8.91 -5.22
N GLY A 25 18.78 8.73 -5.98
CA GLY A 25 18.92 9.25 -7.34
C GLY A 25 17.88 8.67 -8.30
N PHE A 26 17.58 7.37 -8.20
CA PHE A 26 16.54 6.73 -8.99
C PHE A 26 15.14 7.26 -8.63
N VAL A 27 14.82 7.34 -7.33
CA VAL A 27 13.55 7.92 -6.86
C VAL A 27 13.42 9.37 -7.34
N PHE A 28 14.47 10.17 -7.20
CA PHE A 28 14.49 11.56 -7.68
C PHE A 28 14.28 11.64 -9.20
N SER A 29 14.92 10.77 -9.97
CA SER A 29 14.75 10.70 -11.44
C SER A 29 13.31 10.39 -11.83
N VAL A 30 12.66 9.43 -11.14
CA VAL A 30 11.25 9.10 -11.37
C VAL A 30 10.36 10.29 -11.04
N LEU A 31 10.54 10.91 -9.86
CA LEU A 31 9.77 12.09 -9.47
C LEU A 31 9.96 13.25 -10.46
N TRP A 32 11.21 13.53 -10.83
CA TRP A 32 11.53 14.55 -11.83
C TRP A 32 10.83 14.29 -13.16
N SER A 33 10.85 13.04 -13.67
CA SER A 33 10.14 12.66 -14.89
C SER A 33 8.63 12.86 -14.77
N ILE A 34 8.03 12.49 -13.63
CA ILE A 34 6.60 12.68 -13.37
C ILE A 34 6.24 14.17 -13.40
N PHE A 35 6.97 15.03 -12.68
CA PHE A 35 6.64 16.45 -12.61
C PHE A 35 6.97 17.20 -13.91
N SER A 36 8.14 16.96 -14.49
CA SER A 36 8.56 17.66 -15.72
C SER A 36 7.67 17.34 -16.92
N LYS A 37 7.18 16.10 -17.03
CA LYS A 37 6.26 15.70 -18.11
C LYS A 37 4.79 15.88 -17.75
N GLY A 38 4.44 15.76 -16.49
CA GLY A 38 3.06 15.80 -16.02
C GLY A 38 2.51 17.21 -15.86
N ILE A 39 3.24 18.11 -15.17
CA ILE A 39 2.75 19.47 -14.88
C ILE A 39 2.38 20.24 -16.16
N PRO A 40 3.20 20.27 -17.23
CA PRO A 40 2.88 21.07 -18.42
C PRO A 40 1.61 20.64 -19.15
N VAL A 41 1.17 19.39 -18.95
CA VAL A 41 0.01 18.80 -19.63
C VAL A 41 -1.20 18.75 -18.69
N LEU A 42 -1.02 19.01 -17.40
CA LEU A 42 -2.09 18.97 -16.41
C LEU A 42 -3.05 20.16 -16.59
N THR A 43 -4.30 19.86 -16.91
CA THR A 43 -5.37 20.86 -16.98
C THR A 43 -6.43 20.58 -15.91
N TRP A 44 -7.13 21.63 -15.46
CA TRP A 44 -8.21 21.47 -14.48
C TRP A 44 -9.36 20.60 -15.02
N GLU A 45 -9.61 20.68 -16.33
CA GLU A 45 -10.59 19.84 -17.02
C GLU A 45 -10.21 18.36 -16.94
N MET A 46 -8.93 17.99 -17.07
CA MET A 46 -8.49 16.59 -16.91
C MET A 46 -8.70 16.05 -15.49
N VAL A 47 -8.62 16.90 -14.47
CA VAL A 47 -8.84 16.48 -13.07
C VAL A 47 -10.33 16.29 -12.78
N THR A 48 -11.16 17.18 -13.31
CA THR A 48 -12.60 17.26 -12.98
C THR A 48 -13.51 16.53 -13.95
N SER A 49 -13.00 16.07 -15.10
CA SER A 49 -13.80 15.36 -16.08
C SER A 49 -13.82 13.86 -15.85
N LEU A 50 -14.93 13.24 -16.25
CA LEU A 50 -15.04 11.79 -16.32
C LEU A 50 -14.07 11.22 -17.38
N PRO A 51 -13.63 9.96 -17.23
CA PRO A 51 -12.82 9.30 -18.24
C PRO A 51 -13.58 9.26 -19.56
N GLY A 52 -12.89 9.71 -20.61
CA GLY A 52 -13.42 9.68 -21.96
C GLY A 52 -13.39 8.27 -22.56
N SER A 53 -13.91 8.14 -23.78
CA SER A 53 -13.99 6.86 -24.50
C SER A 53 -12.64 6.32 -24.98
N GLY A 54 -11.52 7.00 -24.72
CA GLY A 54 -10.17 6.58 -25.10
C GLY A 54 -9.18 6.63 -23.94
N PHE A 55 -8.51 5.51 -23.70
CA PHE A 55 -7.44 5.36 -22.69
C PHE A 55 -6.07 5.95 -23.11
N TYR A 56 -6.01 6.75 -24.18
CA TYR A 56 -4.75 7.20 -24.80
C TYR A 56 -4.55 8.72 -24.73
N VAL A 57 -3.29 9.10 -24.51
CA VAL A 57 -2.78 10.48 -24.54
C VAL A 57 -3.30 11.20 -25.80
N GLY A 58 -4.10 12.25 -25.60
CA GLY A 58 -4.61 13.09 -26.70
C GLY A 58 -6.10 12.94 -27.04
N LYS A 59 -6.87 12.06 -26.37
CA LYS A 59 -8.34 12.09 -26.44
C LYS A 59 -8.96 12.77 -25.22
N GLN A 60 -10.07 13.48 -25.44
CA GLN A 60 -10.85 14.17 -24.41
C GLN A 60 -11.26 13.19 -23.31
N GLY A 61 -11.02 13.55 -22.04
CA GLY A 61 -11.33 12.74 -20.88
C GLY A 61 -10.47 13.08 -19.67
N GLY A 62 -11.00 12.87 -18.48
CA GLY A 62 -10.29 13.11 -17.22
C GLY A 62 -10.11 11.85 -16.37
N PHE A 63 -9.46 12.00 -15.22
CA PHE A 63 -9.20 10.90 -14.28
C PHE A 63 -10.00 11.05 -12.97
N LEU A 64 -11.13 11.79 -13.01
CA LEU A 64 -11.97 12.01 -11.84
C LEU A 64 -12.41 10.69 -11.17
N ASN A 65 -12.82 9.69 -11.96
CA ASN A 65 -13.23 8.39 -11.42
C ASN A 65 -12.09 7.68 -10.65
N ALA A 66 -10.83 7.86 -11.06
CA ALA A 66 -9.70 7.27 -10.36
C ALA A 66 -9.48 7.96 -9.01
N ILE A 67 -9.64 9.29 -8.94
CA ILE A 67 -9.55 10.07 -7.70
C ILE A 67 -10.69 9.67 -6.76
N VAL A 68 -11.93 9.79 -7.22
CA VAL A 68 -13.13 9.53 -6.43
C VAL A 68 -13.19 8.05 -6.01
N GLY A 69 -12.87 7.14 -6.92
CA GLY A 69 -12.79 5.71 -6.65
C GLY A 69 -11.76 5.39 -5.57
N SER A 70 -10.56 5.97 -5.66
CA SER A 70 -9.52 5.81 -4.62
C SER A 70 -9.99 6.32 -3.26
N VAL A 71 -10.63 7.49 -3.21
CA VAL A 71 -11.17 8.05 -1.95
C VAL A 71 -12.23 7.13 -1.36
N TYR A 72 -13.16 6.62 -2.16
CA TYR A 72 -14.21 5.71 -1.69
C TYR A 72 -13.64 4.37 -1.21
N ILE A 73 -12.64 3.82 -1.91
CA ILE A 73 -11.97 2.58 -1.49
C ILE A 73 -11.28 2.78 -0.15
N VAL A 74 -10.45 3.83 -0.02
CA VAL A 74 -9.68 4.09 1.21
C VAL A 74 -10.62 4.37 2.39
N LEU A 75 -11.63 5.22 2.21
CA LEU A 75 -12.58 5.54 3.29
C LEU A 75 -13.42 4.33 3.69
N GLY A 76 -13.94 3.59 2.72
CA GLY A 76 -14.73 2.39 2.98
C GLY A 76 -13.91 1.32 3.70
N ALA A 77 -12.69 1.07 3.22
CA ALA A 77 -11.80 0.08 3.80
C ALA A 77 -11.34 0.48 5.20
N THR A 78 -11.01 1.75 5.42
CA THR A 78 -10.63 2.27 6.75
C THR A 78 -11.80 2.13 7.73
N PHE A 79 -13.02 2.48 7.30
CA PHE A 79 -14.19 2.36 8.16
C PHE A 79 -14.45 0.91 8.58
N LEU A 80 -14.45 -0.03 7.62
CA LEU A 80 -14.63 -1.46 7.91
C LEU A 80 -13.47 -2.03 8.74
N GLY A 81 -12.24 -1.66 8.41
CA GLY A 81 -11.04 -2.07 9.14
C GLY A 81 -11.09 -1.63 10.59
N LEU A 82 -11.45 -0.37 10.87
CA LEU A 82 -11.62 0.14 12.24
C LEU A 82 -12.77 -0.55 12.98
N LEU A 83 -13.89 -0.77 12.30
CA LEU A 83 -15.06 -1.44 12.88
C LEU A 83 -14.73 -2.84 13.39
N ILE A 84 -13.85 -3.57 12.69
CA ILE A 84 -13.45 -4.93 13.04
C ILE A 84 -12.26 -4.93 14.01
N SER A 85 -11.22 -4.12 13.74
CA SER A 85 -9.97 -4.14 14.50
C SER A 85 -10.13 -3.60 15.92
N ILE A 86 -10.91 -2.53 16.13
CA ILE A 86 -11.04 -1.90 17.45
C ILE A 86 -11.60 -2.89 18.48
N PRO A 87 -12.74 -3.57 18.26
CA PRO A 87 -13.25 -4.54 19.24
C PRO A 87 -12.27 -5.69 19.51
N VAL A 88 -11.60 -6.20 18.48
CA VAL A 88 -10.64 -7.31 18.60
C VAL A 88 -9.45 -6.89 19.47
N VAL A 89 -8.82 -5.75 19.15
CA VAL A 89 -7.67 -5.24 19.90
C VAL A 89 -8.07 -4.86 21.33
N PHE A 90 -9.24 -4.26 21.51
CA PHE A 90 -9.78 -3.91 22.83
C PHE A 90 -10.00 -5.16 23.69
N TYR A 91 -10.60 -6.21 23.12
CA TYR A 91 -10.80 -7.49 23.82
C TYR A 91 -9.48 -8.13 24.26
N LEU A 92 -8.52 -8.24 23.33
CA LEU A 92 -7.21 -8.84 23.57
C LEU A 92 -6.36 -8.06 24.58
N SER A 93 -6.57 -6.76 24.70
CA SER A 93 -5.76 -5.88 25.55
C SER A 93 -6.37 -5.65 26.94
N VAL A 94 -7.70 -5.56 27.03
CA VAL A 94 -8.40 -5.17 28.27
C VAL A 94 -8.96 -6.38 29.01
N TYR A 95 -9.58 -7.32 28.30
CA TYR A 95 -10.32 -8.41 28.94
C TYR A 95 -9.51 -9.71 29.06
N LEU A 96 -8.50 -9.89 28.22
CA LEU A 96 -7.68 -11.08 28.26
C LEU A 96 -6.64 -11.03 29.39
N LYS A 97 -6.53 -12.13 30.14
CA LYS A 97 -5.44 -12.33 31.10
C LYS A 97 -4.10 -12.31 30.38
N LYS A 98 -3.07 -11.74 31.01
CA LYS A 98 -1.71 -11.61 30.44
C LYS A 98 -1.13 -12.95 29.98
N ASP A 99 -1.41 -14.03 30.71
CA ASP A 99 -0.89 -15.38 30.41
C ASP A 99 -1.86 -16.24 29.58
N SER A 100 -2.85 -15.62 28.94
CA SER A 100 -3.81 -16.32 28.09
C SER A 100 -3.13 -16.90 26.86
N ARG A 101 -3.15 -18.23 26.72
CA ARG A 101 -2.65 -18.93 25.52
C ARG A 101 -3.33 -18.43 24.25
N PHE A 102 -4.62 -18.10 24.32
CA PHE A 102 -5.36 -17.53 23.19
C PHE A 102 -4.81 -16.17 22.77
N GLY A 103 -4.47 -15.31 23.74
CA GLY A 103 -3.87 -14.00 23.47
C GLY A 103 -2.49 -14.12 22.82
N SER A 104 -1.67 -15.07 23.28
CA SER A 104 -0.36 -15.34 22.68
C SER A 104 -0.49 -15.85 21.24
N ILE A 105 -1.42 -16.77 20.96
CA ILE A 105 -1.64 -17.30 19.62
C ILE A 105 -2.18 -16.19 18.68
N ALA A 106 -3.14 -15.39 19.13
CA ALA A 106 -3.69 -14.29 18.34
C ALA A 106 -2.61 -13.25 17.98
N ARG A 107 -1.77 -12.86 18.94
CA ARG A 107 -0.64 -11.93 18.69
C ARG A 107 0.37 -12.51 17.72
N LEU A 108 0.74 -13.79 17.89
CA LEU A 108 1.63 -14.48 16.95
C LEU A 108 1.04 -14.51 15.54
N ALA A 109 -0.26 -14.75 15.41
CA ALA A 109 -0.93 -14.72 14.11
C ALA A 109 -0.87 -13.32 13.47
N PHE A 110 -1.11 -12.26 14.24
CA PHE A 110 -0.96 -10.89 13.74
C PHE A 110 0.48 -10.57 13.33
N ASP A 111 1.49 -10.96 14.12
CA ASP A 111 2.90 -10.75 13.77
C ASP A 111 3.28 -11.44 12.45
N VAL A 112 2.77 -12.67 12.23
CA VAL A 112 2.96 -13.38 10.96
C VAL A 112 2.24 -12.67 9.81
N LEU A 113 1.00 -12.22 10.02
CA LEU A 113 0.22 -11.50 9.02
C LEU A 113 0.89 -10.18 8.62
N PHE A 114 1.41 -9.39 9.57
CA PHE A 114 2.14 -8.16 9.28
C PHE A 114 3.47 -8.40 8.51
N GLY A 115 4.03 -9.61 8.59
CA GLY A 115 5.20 -9.99 7.81
C GLY A 115 4.91 -10.34 6.34
N VAL A 116 3.64 -10.53 5.98
CA VAL A 116 3.26 -10.89 4.61
C VAL A 116 3.25 -9.66 3.70
N PRO A 117 3.91 -9.69 2.52
CA PRO A 117 3.88 -8.58 1.58
C PRO A 117 2.45 -8.26 1.08
N SER A 118 2.12 -6.98 0.91
CA SER A 118 0.81 -6.52 0.45
C SER A 118 0.36 -7.12 -0.89
N ILE A 119 1.30 -7.41 -1.81
CA ILE A 119 0.98 -8.04 -3.09
C ILE A 119 0.33 -9.43 -2.93
N VAL A 120 0.69 -10.16 -1.87
CA VAL A 120 0.16 -11.49 -1.57
C VAL A 120 -1.30 -11.38 -1.15
N TYR A 121 -1.61 -10.45 -0.24
CA TYR A 121 -2.99 -10.17 0.18
C TYR A 121 -3.89 -9.77 -1.00
N GLY A 122 -3.41 -8.87 -1.86
CA GLY A 122 -4.16 -8.45 -3.04
C GLY A 122 -4.46 -9.62 -3.99
N ALA A 123 -3.46 -10.43 -4.31
CA ALA A 123 -3.62 -11.60 -5.18
C ALA A 123 -4.56 -12.67 -4.57
N PHE A 124 -4.43 -12.92 -3.27
CA PHE A 124 -5.26 -13.89 -2.55
C PHE A 124 -6.72 -13.45 -2.50
N ALA A 125 -6.98 -12.20 -2.10
CA ALA A 125 -8.33 -11.66 -2.01
C ALA A 125 -9.01 -11.59 -3.39
N PHE A 126 -8.27 -11.20 -4.42
CA PHE A 126 -8.77 -11.21 -5.80
C PHE A 126 -9.13 -12.63 -6.28
N THR A 127 -8.32 -13.64 -5.91
CA THR A 127 -8.63 -15.04 -6.22
C THR A 127 -9.92 -15.49 -5.55
N ILE A 128 -10.13 -15.14 -4.27
CA ILE A 128 -11.38 -15.43 -3.55
C ILE A 128 -12.57 -14.78 -4.25
N MET A 129 -12.45 -13.51 -4.65
CA MET A 129 -13.52 -12.82 -5.37
C MET A 129 -13.94 -13.58 -6.62
N ILE A 130 -12.98 -14.04 -7.43
CA ILE A 130 -13.26 -14.82 -8.64
C ILE A 130 -13.99 -16.12 -8.30
N VAL A 131 -13.52 -16.86 -7.30
CA VAL A 131 -14.12 -18.15 -6.89
C VAL A 131 -15.55 -17.98 -6.40
N VAL A 132 -15.85 -16.89 -5.69
CA VAL A 132 -17.19 -16.58 -5.18
C VAL A 132 -18.08 -15.89 -6.25
N GLY A 133 -17.54 -15.63 -7.45
CA GLY A 133 -18.28 -14.97 -8.54
C GLY A 133 -18.43 -13.46 -8.38
N ILE A 134 -17.68 -12.84 -7.47
CA ILE A 134 -17.61 -11.38 -7.29
C ILE A 134 -16.76 -10.81 -8.41
N ARG A 135 -17.37 -9.90 -9.20
CA ARG A 135 -16.66 -9.17 -10.26
C ARG A 135 -15.89 -7.98 -9.68
N ALA A 136 -14.88 -7.54 -10.42
CA ALA A 136 -14.19 -6.27 -10.14
C ALA A 136 -15.22 -5.13 -10.07
N SER A 137 -15.31 -4.51 -8.90
CA SER A 137 -16.31 -3.50 -8.56
C SER A 137 -15.77 -2.62 -7.42
N LEU A 138 -16.40 -1.47 -7.18
CA LEU A 138 -16.02 -0.59 -6.08
C LEU A 138 -16.07 -1.31 -4.72
N LEU A 139 -17.16 -2.04 -4.46
CA LEU A 139 -17.32 -2.81 -3.24
C LEU A 139 -16.28 -3.93 -3.14
N GLY A 140 -15.97 -4.59 -4.26
CA GLY A 140 -14.87 -5.56 -4.32
C GLY A 140 -13.52 -4.95 -3.92
N GLY A 141 -13.20 -3.77 -4.45
CA GLY A 141 -11.99 -3.03 -4.09
C GLY A 141 -11.94 -2.67 -2.60
N ILE A 142 -13.05 -2.20 -2.03
CA ILE A 142 -13.18 -1.91 -0.60
C ILE A 142 -12.90 -3.17 0.24
N LEU A 143 -13.49 -4.30 -0.11
CA LEU A 143 -13.31 -5.55 0.64
C LEU A 143 -11.87 -6.08 0.58
N VAL A 144 -11.23 -5.99 -0.59
CA VAL A 144 -9.81 -6.39 -0.75
C VAL A 144 -8.91 -5.46 0.07
N GLU A 145 -9.11 -4.16 -0.02
CA GLU A 145 -8.30 -3.18 0.72
C GLU A 145 -8.51 -3.30 2.23
N THR A 146 -9.71 -3.68 2.68
CA THR A 146 -9.98 -3.95 4.11
C THR A 146 -9.13 -5.11 4.65
N LEU A 147 -8.74 -6.07 3.81
CA LEU A 147 -7.85 -7.17 4.22
C LEU A 147 -6.39 -6.72 4.35
N LEU A 148 -6.01 -5.66 3.63
CA LEU A 148 -4.65 -5.10 3.64
C LEU A 148 -4.37 -4.22 4.86
N LEU A 149 -5.40 -3.57 5.40
CA LEU A 149 -5.36 -2.69 6.59
C LEU A 149 -5.45 -3.50 7.89
#